data_AF-A0A5E4IPK6-F1
#
_entry.id   AF-A0A5E4IPK6-F1
#
_cell.length_a   1.000
_cell.length_b   1.000
_cell.length_c   1.000
_cell.angle_alpha   90.00
_cell.angle_beta   90.00
_cell.angle_gamma   90.00
#
_symmetry.space_group_name_H-M   'P 1'
#
loop_
_entity.id
_entity.type
_entity.pdbx_description
1 polymer ?
#
loop_
_entity_poly.entity_id
_entity_poly.type
_entity_poly.pdbx_seq_one_letter_code
_entity_poly.pdbx_strand_id
1 'polypeptide(L)'
;MTCYAISVIALFGVLGARKFLHLKNPNLNSLILMLFGGSIFGVIDHLWNGQLFLVGKNWQMDMLLGFAITGFIFVSWLVVVSLTKSKAPASTSA
;
A
#
# COMPACT_ATOMS: atom_id res chain seq x y z
N MET A 1 -16.78 5.53 -3.72
CA MET A 1 -16.23 4.74 -4.84
C MET A 1 -14.86 5.28 -5.26
N THR A 2 -13.95 5.43 -4.31
CA THR A 2 -12.64 6.06 -4.51
C THR A 2 -11.58 5.46 -3.59
N CYS A 3 -11.89 4.36 -2.89
CA CYS A 3 -10.99 3.75 -1.90
C CYS A 3 -9.74 3.16 -2.57
N TYR A 4 -9.91 2.48 -3.71
CA TYR A 4 -8.81 1.93 -4.51
C TYR A 4 -7.97 3.05 -5.13
N ALA A 5 -8.59 4.18 -5.48
CA ALA A 5 -7.89 5.32 -6.05
C ALA A 5 -6.86 5.91 -5.07
N ILE A 6 -7.15 5.90 -3.76
CA ILE A 6 -6.21 6.36 -2.73
C ILE A 6 -4.96 5.47 -2.68
N SER A 7 -5.15 4.14 -2.75
CA SER A 7 -4.02 3.19 -2.78
C SER A 7 -3.19 3.33 -4.07
N VAL A 8 -3.84 3.60 -5.20
CA VAL A 8 -3.18 3.86 -6.49
C VAL A 8 -2.41 5.18 -6.49
N ILE A 9 -3.00 6.27 -5.96
CA ILE A 9 -2.31 7.56 -5.81
C ILE A 9 -1.09 7.40 -4.90
N ALA A 10 -1.22 6.67 -3.79
CA ALA A 10 -0.12 6.36 -2.90
C ALA A 10 0.99 5.55 -3.62
N LEU A 11 0.62 4.55 -4.41
CA LEU A 11 1.56 3.77 -5.23
C LEU A 11 2.34 4.66 -6.21
N PHE A 12 1.63 5.50 -6.98
CA PHE A 12 2.27 6.43 -7.93
C PHE A 12 3.12 7.47 -7.21
N GLY A 13 2.67 7.96 -6.04
CA GLY A 13 3.45 8.85 -5.18
C GLY A 13 4.76 8.20 -4.72
N VAL A 14 4.72 6.93 -4.30
CA VAL A 14 5.93 6.17 -3.91
C VAL A 14 6.86 5.93 -5.08
N LEU A 15 6.34 5.59 -6.27
CA LEU A 15 7.14 5.43 -7.49
C LEU A 15 7.77 6.76 -7.94
N GLY A 16 7.00 7.84 -7.88
CA GLY A 16 7.46 9.20 -8.17
C GLY A 16 8.55 9.65 -7.19
N ALA A 17 8.33 9.46 -5.89
CA ALA A 17 9.32 9.74 -4.85
C ALA A 17 10.58 8.89 -5.01
N ARG A 18 10.45 7.61 -5.37
CA ARG A 18 11.60 6.74 -5.64
C ARG A 18 12.45 7.27 -6.80
N LYS A 19 11.79 7.71 -7.89
CA LYS A 19 12.47 8.27 -9.07
C LYS A 19 13.06 9.64 -8.77
N PHE A 20 12.35 10.50 -8.05
CA PHE A 20 12.76 11.86 -7.72
C PHE A 20 13.90 11.90 -6.69
N LEU A 21 13.80 11.08 -5.64
CA LEU A 21 14.79 11.00 -4.55
C LEU A 21 15.86 9.94 -4.80
N HIS A 22 15.90 9.30 -5.98
CA HIS A 22 16.87 8.25 -6.35
C HIS A 22 17.01 7.14 -5.29
N LEU A 23 15.90 6.77 -4.62
CA LEU A 23 15.92 5.81 -3.52
C LEU A 23 16.16 4.39 -4.05
N LYS A 24 17.38 3.87 -3.88
CA LYS A 24 17.76 2.48 -4.21
C LYS A 24 17.55 1.52 -3.04
N ASN A 25 16.46 1.68 -2.28
CA ASN A 25 16.21 0.85 -1.11
C ASN A 25 15.41 -0.41 -1.55
N PRO A 26 15.96 -1.63 -1.43
CA PRO A 26 15.27 -2.85 -1.86
C PRO A 26 13.95 -3.07 -1.10
N ASN A 27 13.87 -2.56 0.14
CA ASN A 27 12.67 -2.60 0.96
C ASN A 27 11.49 -1.81 0.37
N LEU A 28 11.73 -0.87 -0.56
CA LEU A 28 10.64 -0.16 -1.23
C LEU A 28 9.88 -1.06 -2.21
N ASN A 29 10.50 -2.12 -2.73
CA ASN A 29 9.80 -3.06 -3.61
C ASN A 29 8.69 -3.80 -2.85
N SER A 30 8.88 -4.14 -1.57
CA SER A 30 7.83 -4.78 -0.77
C SER A 30 6.69 -3.83 -0.45
N LEU A 31 6.97 -2.54 -0.20
CA LEU A 31 5.94 -1.51 -0.02
C LEU A 31 5.10 -1.32 -1.29
N ILE A 32 5.76 -1.23 -2.45
CA ILE A 32 5.10 -1.13 -3.76
C ILE A 32 4.17 -2.33 -3.98
N LEU A 33 4.63 -3.55 -3.66
CA LEU A 33 3.82 -4.76 -3.78
C LEU A 33 2.58 -4.74 -2.87
N MET A 34 2.75 -4.28 -1.62
CA MET A 34 1.64 -4.16 -0.66
C MET A 34 0.61 -3.11 -1.09
N LEU A 35 1.06 -1.95 -1.58
CA LEU A 35 0.18 -0.89 -2.10
C LEU A 35 -0.56 -1.32 -3.37
N PHE A 36 0.10 -2.08 -4.24
CA PHE A 36 -0.52 -2.68 -5.42
C PHE A 36 -1.58 -3.72 -5.03
N GLY A 37 -1.26 -4.61 -4.08
CA GLY A 37 -2.21 -5.58 -3.52
C GLY A 37 -3.42 -4.91 -2.87
N GLY A 38 -3.21 -3.84 -2.09
CA GLY A 38 -4.29 -3.05 -1.49
C GLY A 38 -5.19 -2.38 -2.53
N SER A 39 -4.61 -1.92 -3.65
CA SER A 39 -5.36 -1.36 -4.77
C SER A 39 -6.25 -2.41 -5.44
N ILE A 40 -5.70 -3.60 -5.70
CA ILE A 40 -6.46 -4.73 -6.28
C ILE A 40 -7.57 -5.17 -5.32
N PHE A 41 -7.26 -5.27 -4.02
CA PHE A 41 -8.24 -5.64 -3.00
C PHE A 41 -9.44 -4.66 -3.00
N GLY A 42 -9.18 -3.35 -3.04
CA GLY A 42 -10.25 -2.35 -3.12
C GLY A 42 -11.08 -2.44 -4.41
N VAL A 43 -10.49 -2.83 -5.53
CA VAL A 43 -11.22 -3.08 -6.79
C VAL A 43 -12.09 -4.34 -6.67
N ILE A 44 -11.56 -5.43 -6.13
CA ILE A 44 -12.29 -6.70 -5.96
C ILE A 44 -13.44 -6.53 -4.96
N ASP A 45 -13.23 -5.83 -3.85
CA ASP A 45 -14.27 -5.55 -2.85
C ASP A 45 -15.45 -4.78 -3.45
N HIS A 46 -15.17 -3.74 -4.23
CA HIS A 46 -16.22 -3.02 -4.95
C HIS A 46 -16.88 -3.85 -6.07
N LEU A 47 -16.13 -4.77 -6.71
CA LEU A 47 -16.67 -5.65 -7.75
C LEU A 47 -17.65 -6.66 -7.14
N TRP A 48 -17.26 -7.25 -6.02
CA TRP A 48 -18.03 -8.25 -5.30
C TRP A 48 -19.30 -7.65 -4.70
N ASN A 49 -19.23 -6.44 -4.16
CA ASN A 49 -20.38 -5.73 -3.61
C ASN A 49 -21.29 -5.09 -4.67
N GLY A 50 -20.99 -5.27 -5.97
CA GLY A 50 -21.80 -4.70 -7.07
C GLY A 50 -21.78 -3.17 -7.14
N GLN A 51 -20.88 -2.52 -6.41
CA GLN A 51 -20.78 -1.07 -6.29
C GLN A 51 -19.72 -0.49 -7.22
N LEU A 52 -19.25 -1.23 -8.24
CA LEU A 52 -18.15 -0.81 -9.10
C LEU A 52 -18.47 0.36 -10.06
N PHE A 53 -19.75 0.70 -10.25
CA PHE A 53 -20.20 1.80 -11.14
C PHE A 53 -21.30 2.72 -10.54
N LEU A 54 -21.84 2.42 -9.36
CA LEU A 54 -22.93 3.18 -8.74
C LEU A 54 -22.37 4.16 -7.73
N VAL A 55 -22.18 5.45 -8.10
CA VAL A 55 -21.73 6.53 -7.20
C VAL A 55 -22.57 6.51 -5.92
N GLY A 56 -22.03 5.83 -4.90
CA GLY A 56 -22.73 5.59 -3.65
C GLY A 56 -22.95 6.90 -2.91
N LYS A 57 -24.13 7.05 -2.31
CA LYS A 57 -24.55 8.22 -1.52
C LYS A 57 -23.58 8.59 -0.39
N ASN A 58 -22.68 7.68 -0.01
CA ASN A 58 -21.74 7.81 1.12
C ASN A 58 -20.26 7.76 0.70
N TRP A 59 -19.85 8.55 -0.30
CA TRP A 59 -18.46 8.63 -0.79
C TRP A 59 -17.39 8.89 0.30
N GLN A 60 -17.79 9.53 1.41
CA GLN A 60 -16.92 9.83 2.55
C GLN A 60 -16.41 8.57 3.26
N MET A 61 -17.29 7.59 3.47
CA MET A 61 -16.94 6.31 4.11
C MET A 61 -15.98 5.51 3.22
N ASP A 62 -16.17 5.57 1.90
CA ASP A 62 -15.27 4.92 0.96
C ASP A 62 -13.87 5.55 0.96
N MET A 63 -13.78 6.87 1.08
CA MET A 63 -12.47 7.54 1.22
C MET A 63 -11.80 7.20 2.55
N LEU A 64 -12.56 7.17 3.65
CA LEU A 64 -12.03 6.79 4.96
C LEU A 64 -11.50 5.35 4.95
N LEU A 65 -12.21 4.43 4.31
CA LEU A 65 -11.76 3.04 4.16
C LEU A 65 -10.47 2.94 3.35
N GLY A 66 -10.37 3.68 2.24
CA GLY A 66 -9.13 3.75 1.44
C GLY A 66 -7.93 4.32 2.23
N PHE A 67 -8.17 5.34 3.05
CA PHE A 67 -7.15 5.87 3.97
C PHE A 67 -6.76 4.87 5.05
N ALA A 68 -7.73 4.15 5.63
CA ALA A 68 -7.47 3.14 6.65
C ALA A 68 -6.63 1.98 6.09
N ILE A 69 -6.96 1.47 4.91
CA ILE A 69 -6.20 0.42 4.22
C ILE A 69 -4.78 0.91 3.91
N THR A 70 -4.65 2.10 3.35
CA THR A 70 -3.34 2.67 2.99
C THR A 70 -2.48 2.90 4.24
N GLY A 71 -3.05 3.48 5.30
CA GLY A 71 -2.38 3.67 6.59
C GLY A 71 -1.93 2.36 7.20
N PHE A 72 -2.79 1.33 7.17
CA PHE A 72 -2.46 0.00 7.66
C PHE A 72 -1.32 -0.66 6.86
N ILE A 73 -1.29 -0.49 5.54
CA ILE A 73 -0.19 -0.95 4.68
C ILE A 73 1.13 -0.28 5.08
N PHE A 74 1.13 1.04 5.30
CA PHE A 74 2.34 1.74 5.73
C PHE A 74 2.81 1.29 7.12
N VAL A 75 1.91 1.15 8.09
CA VAL A 75 2.24 0.71 9.45
C VAL A 75 2.78 -0.72 9.43
N SER A 76 2.10 -1.64 8.76
CA SER A 76 2.54 -3.04 8.67
C SER A 76 3.89 -3.16 7.95
N TRP A 77 4.11 -2.39 6.87
CA TRP A 77 5.41 -2.35 6.20
C TRP A 77 6.53 -1.82 7.12
N LEU A 78 6.27 -0.74 7.87
CA LEU A 78 7.25 -0.22 8.83
C LEU A 78 7.61 -1.24 9.91
N VAL A 79 6.62 -1.99 10.41
CA VAL A 79 6.85 -3.08 11.37
C VAL A 79 7.71 -4.17 10.73
N VAL A 80 7.36 -4.64 9.53
CA VAL A 80 8.12 -5.68 8.82
C VAL A 80 9.56 -5.24 8.58
N VAL A 81 9.79 -4.01 8.12
CA VAL A 81 11.14 -3.47 7.89
C VAL A 81 11.92 -3.30 9.20
N SER A 82 11.25 -2.93 10.29
CA SER A 82 11.89 -2.82 11.60
C SER A 82 12.35 -4.19 12.11
N LEU A 83 11.49 -5.21 11.96
CA LEU A 83 11.81 -6.58 12.35
C LEU A 83 12.90 -7.22 11.48
N THR A 84 12.96 -6.92 10.19
CA THR A 84 14.02 -7.43 9.31
C THR A 84 15.34 -6.70 9.52
N LYS A 85 15.34 -5.41 9.88
CA LYS A 85 16.56 -4.69 10.31
C LYS A 85 17.15 -5.25 11.60
N SER A 86 16.32 -5.70 12.54
CA SER A 86 16.78 -6.40 13.75
C SER A 86 17.38 -7.78 13.45
N LYS A 87 17.26 -8.28 12.20
CA LYS A 87 17.83 -9.55 11.73
C LYS A 87 18.83 -9.31 10.59
N ALA A 88 20.02 -8.81 10.90
CA ALA A 88 21.17 -8.87 9.99
C ALA A 88 22.48 -9.15 10.74
N PRO A 89 23.39 -9.94 10.16
CA PRO A 89 23.33 -11.39 9.99
C PRO A 89 23.95 -12.12 11.21
N ALA A 90 23.55 -13.36 11.50
CA ALA A 90 24.42 -14.23 12.26
C ALA A 90 25.70 -14.41 11.44
N SER A 91 26.85 -14.05 12.02
CA SER A 91 28.17 -14.27 11.46
C SER A 91 28.35 -15.74 11.11
N THR A 92 28.30 -16.09 9.83
CA THR A 92 28.89 -17.34 9.36
C THR A 92 30.36 -17.05 9.07
N SER A 93 31.17 -17.12 10.12
CA SER A 93 32.59 -17.44 9.98
C SER A 93 32.70 -18.93 9.70
N ALA A 94 33.16 -19.29 8.51
CA ALA A 94 33.86 -20.55 8.23
C ALA A 94 34.62 -20.39 6.91
#